data_AF-A0A839NAS9-F1
#
_entry.id   AF-A0A839NAS9-F1
#
_cell.length_a   1.000
_cell.length_b   1.000
_cell.length_c   1.000
_cell.angle_alpha   90.00
_cell.angle_beta   90.00
_cell.angle_gamma   90.00
#
_symmetry.space_group_name_H-M   'P 1'
#
loop_
_entity.id
_entity.type
_entity.pdbx_description
1 polymer ?
#
loop_
_entity_poly.entity_id
_entity_poly.type
_entity_poly.pdbx_seq_one_letter_code
_entity_poly.pdbx_strand_id
1 'polypeptide(L)'
;MEFKPEGETIHVCVAGDHGVTLHLSPVDDMAEALVAAASEASDYVTEALGAKGLVWPQCPMHPRTHPLVAEQRNETAVWMCPAAGAVVAKIGQLQR
;
A
#
# COMPACT_ATOMS: atom_id res chain seq x y z
N MET A 1 -14.36 -14.24 23.73
CA MET A 1 -15.01 -14.09 22.41
C MET A 1 -13.88 -13.91 21.43
N GLU A 2 -13.55 -14.98 20.71
CA GLU A 2 -12.47 -15.00 19.71
C GLU A 2 -13.10 -14.59 18.38
N PHE A 3 -12.69 -13.44 17.84
CA PHE A 3 -13.12 -13.02 16.51
C PHE A 3 -12.44 -13.98 15.53
N LYS A 4 -13.22 -14.86 14.88
CA LYS A 4 -12.73 -15.64 13.75
C LYS A 4 -12.90 -14.76 12.51
N PRO A 5 -11.84 -14.13 11.98
CA PRO A 5 -11.97 -13.46 10.69
C PRO A 5 -12.30 -14.53 9.65
N GLU A 6 -13.47 -14.42 9.05
CA GLU A 6 -13.78 -15.11 7.81
C GLU A 6 -13.01 -14.33 6.74
N GLY A 7 -11.85 -14.83 6.33
CA GLY A 7 -10.90 -14.14 5.44
C GLY A 7 -9.53 -14.80 5.42
N GLU A 8 -8.81 -14.63 4.31
CA GLU A 8 -7.43 -15.12 4.18
C GLU A 8 -6.50 -14.07 4.79
N THR A 9 -5.76 -14.45 5.83
CA THR A 9 -4.79 -13.56 6.47
C THR A 9 -3.45 -13.69 5.75
N ILE A 10 -3.00 -12.62 5.11
CA ILE A 10 -1.70 -12.58 4.44
C ILE A 10 -0.73 -11.78 5.32
N HIS A 11 0.29 -12.46 5.83
CA HIS A 11 1.38 -11.80 6.54
C HIS A 11 2.38 -11.25 5.52
N VAL A 12 2.55 -9.92 5.49
CA VAL A 12 3.56 -9.27 4.65
C VAL A 12 4.74 -8.89 5.54
N CYS A 13 5.80 -9.70 5.46
CA CYS A 13 7.06 -9.40 6.14
C CYS A 13 7.90 -8.45 5.29
N VAL A 14 8.25 -7.29 5.84
CA VAL A 14 9.28 -6.43 5.27
C VAL A 14 10.62 -6.89 5.85
N ALA A 15 11.69 -6.96 5.04
CA ALA A 15 12.98 -7.52 5.46
C ALA A 15 13.47 -6.90 6.80
N GLY A 16 13.47 -7.72 7.87
CA GLY A 16 13.76 -7.35 9.26
C GLY A 16 12.77 -7.98 10.24
N ASP A 17 12.80 -7.56 11.51
CA ASP A 17 11.86 -8.00 12.57
C ASP A 17 10.56 -7.18 12.56
N HIS A 18 10.27 -6.46 11.48
CA HIS A 18 9.12 -5.55 11.36
C HIS A 18 8.19 -6.07 10.28
N GLY A 19 7.00 -6.49 10.69
CA GLY A 19 5.98 -7.02 9.81
C GLY A 19 4.65 -6.30 10.02
N VAL A 20 3.86 -6.21 8.96
CA VAL A 20 2.46 -5.82 9.03
C VAL A 20 1.62 -7.04 8.68
N THR A 21 0.58 -7.29 9.47
CA THR A 21 -0.40 -8.35 9.16
C THR A 21 -1.56 -7.69 8.45
N LEU A 22 -1.79 -8.05 7.20
CA LEU A 22 -2.91 -7.53 6.42
C LEU A 22 -4.03 -8.55 6.44
N HIS A 23 -5.22 -8.13 6.87
CA HIS A 23 -6.40 -8.97 6.85
C HIS A 23 -7.18 -8.69 5.58
N LEU A 24 -7.24 -9.68 4.68
CA LEU A 24 -8.12 -9.63 3.53
C LEU A 24 -9.37 -10.44 3.86
N SER A 25 -10.52 -9.78 3.89
CA SER A 25 -11.81 -10.47 3.85
C SER A 25 -11.92 -11.29 2.55
N PRO A 26 -12.85 -12.27 2.44
CA PRO A 26 -13.10 -12.94 1.17
C PRO A 26 -13.40 -11.86 0.13
N VAL A 27 -12.59 -11.86 -0.93
CA VAL A 27 -12.54 -10.76 -1.89
C VAL A 27 -13.25 -11.15 -3.17
N ASP A 28 -14.37 -10.48 -3.41
CA ASP A 28 -15.05 -10.50 -4.71
C ASP A 28 -14.27 -9.63 -5.73
N ASP A 29 -13.49 -8.65 -5.25
CA ASP A 29 -12.64 -7.77 -6.06
C ASP A 29 -11.18 -7.76 -5.53
N MET A 30 -10.29 -8.41 -6.28
CA MET A 30 -8.86 -8.48 -5.94
C MET A 30 -8.15 -7.13 -6.03
N ALA A 31 -8.60 -6.21 -6.88
CA ALA A 31 -7.96 -4.90 -7.01
C ALA A 31 -8.30 -4.01 -5.83
N GLU A 32 -9.54 -4.04 -5.34
CA GLU A 32 -9.92 -3.37 -4.09
C GLU A 32 -9.09 -3.90 -2.91
N ALA A 33 -8.95 -5.23 -2.82
CA ALA A 33 -8.12 -5.88 -1.80
C ALA A 33 -6.67 -5.37 -1.79
N LEU A 34 -6.07 -5.27 -2.99
CA LEU A 34 -4.71 -4.79 -3.16
C LEU A 34 -4.57 -3.32 -2.80
N VAL A 35 -5.58 -2.49 -3.09
CA VAL A 35 -5.58 -1.07 -2.70
C VAL A 35 -5.61 -0.93 -1.18
N ALA A 36 -6.48 -1.67 -0.49
CA ALA A 36 -6.55 -1.66 0.96
C ALA A 36 -5.22 -2.09 1.61
N ALA A 37 -4.70 -3.23 1.17
CA ALA A 37 -3.41 -3.77 1.62
C ALA A 37 -2.24 -2.79 1.41
N ALA A 38 -2.16 -2.18 0.23
CA ALA A 38 -1.10 -1.24 -0.10
C ALA A 38 -1.21 0.08 0.66
N SER A 39 -2.43 0.54 0.95
CA SER A 39 -2.67 1.75 1.72
C SER A 39 -2.21 1.57 3.17
N GLU A 40 -2.59 0.45 3.80
CA GLU A 40 -2.16 0.13 5.16
C GLU A 40 -0.63 -0.02 5.27
N ALA A 41 -0.02 -0.70 4.29
CA ALA A 41 1.44 -0.80 4.23
C ALA A 41 2.11 0.58 4.06
N SER A 42 1.54 1.45 3.22
CA SER A 42 2.04 2.81 2.98
C SER A 42 1.99 3.66 4.24
N ASP A 43 0.87 3.62 4.96
CA ASP A 43 0.68 4.36 6.21
C ASP A 43 1.67 3.89 7.28
N TYR A 44 1.74 2.57 7.51
CA TYR A 44 2.68 1.98 8.47
C TYR A 44 4.14 2.37 8.18
N VAL A 45 4.58 2.25 6.92
CA VAL A 45 5.96 2.60 6.55
C VAL A 45 6.19 4.11 6.64
N THR A 46 5.22 4.94 6.26
CA THR A 46 5.32 6.40 6.38
C THR A 46 5.47 6.83 7.83
N GLU A 47 4.71 6.24 8.75
CA GLU A 47 4.86 6.48 10.18
C GLU A 47 6.26 6.09 10.68
N ALA A 48 6.75 4.92 10.29
CA ALA A 48 8.09 4.46 10.65
C ALA A 48 9.21 5.34 10.07
N LEU A 49 8.99 5.93 8.88
CA LEU A 49 9.94 6.79 8.19
C LEU A 49 9.84 8.27 8.58
N GLY A 50 8.74 8.71 9.20
CA GLY A 50 8.44 10.10 9.48
C GLY A 50 9.54 10.82 10.27
N ALA A 51 10.16 10.13 11.24
CA ALA A 51 11.29 10.67 12.01
C ALA A 51 12.53 11.03 11.16
N LYS A 52 12.64 10.46 9.95
CA LYS A 52 13.74 10.71 8.99
C LYS A 52 13.32 11.69 7.88
N GLY A 53 12.09 12.20 7.88
CA GLY A 53 11.56 13.07 6.82
C GLY A 53 11.53 12.38 5.45
N LEU A 54 11.38 11.06 5.43
CA LEU A 54 11.26 10.25 4.21
C LEU A 54 9.80 9.84 4.02
N VAL A 55 9.37 9.73 2.76
CA VAL A 55 8.03 9.27 2.36
C VAL A 55 8.14 7.97 1.60
N TRP A 56 7.13 7.10 1.71
CA TRP A 56 7.08 5.86 0.96
C TRP A 56 5.63 5.47 0.63
N PRO A 57 5.33 4.95 -0.58
CA PRO A 57 6.25 4.83 -1.71
C PRO A 57 6.62 6.20 -2.27
N GLN A 58 7.87 6.40 -2.70
CA GLN A 58 8.29 7.70 -3.23
C GLN A 58 7.62 7.98 -4.57
N CYS A 59 7.13 9.21 -4.73
CA CYS A 59 6.65 9.68 -6.04
C CYS A 59 7.84 10.06 -6.93
N PRO A 60 8.00 9.51 -8.14
CA PRO A 60 9.12 9.87 -9.02
C PRO A 60 9.09 11.34 -9.46
N MET A 61 7.90 11.96 -9.48
CA MET A 61 7.75 13.40 -9.76
C MET A 61 8.09 14.28 -8.55
N HIS A 62 7.84 13.79 -7.33
CA HIS A 62 8.01 14.56 -6.08
C HIS A 62 8.56 13.66 -4.95
N PRO A 63 9.82 13.18 -5.04
CA PRO A 63 10.33 12.03 -4.27
C PRO A 63 10.44 12.24 -2.76
N ARG A 64 10.25 13.47 -2.28
CA ARG A 64 10.38 13.85 -0.86
C ARG A 64 9.20 14.66 -0.33
N THR A 65 8.15 14.79 -1.13
CA THR A 65 7.04 15.70 -0.82
C THR A 65 5.81 14.93 -0.34
N HIS A 66 5.46 13.86 -1.04
CA HIS A 66 4.31 13.05 -0.72
C HIS A 66 4.55 11.60 -1.13
N PRO A 67 3.92 10.64 -0.44
CA PRO A 67 3.88 9.26 -0.91
C PRO A 67 3.00 9.15 -2.18
N LEU A 68 3.18 8.07 -2.93
CA LEU A 68 2.17 7.62 -3.88
C LEU A 68 0.96 7.09 -3.10
N VAL A 69 -0.23 7.31 -3.64
CA VAL A 69 -1.48 6.77 -3.06
C VAL A 69 -1.89 5.53 -3.83
N ALA A 70 -2.40 4.52 -3.14
CA ALA A 70 -2.99 3.35 -3.78
C ALA A 70 -4.42 3.67 -4.21
N GLU A 71 -4.79 3.32 -5.44
CA GLU A 71 -6.15 3.48 -5.94
C GLU A 71 -6.53 2.38 -6.93
N GLN A 72 -7.83 2.17 -7.11
CA GLN A 72 -8.35 1.32 -8.17
C GLN A 72 -8.71 2.16 -9.39
N ARG A 73 -8.22 1.77 -10.57
CA ARG A 73 -8.54 2.39 -11.86
C ARG A 73 -8.86 1.30 -12.88
N ASN A 74 -10.08 1.31 -13.42
CA ASN A 74 -10.56 0.32 -14.39
C ASN A 74 -10.23 -1.11 -13.91
N GLU A 75 -10.69 -1.47 -12.72
CA GLU A 75 -10.51 -2.80 -12.10
C GLU A 75 -9.03 -3.18 -11.83
N THR A 76 -8.10 -2.23 -11.91
CA THR A 76 -6.67 -2.45 -11.64
C THR A 76 -6.22 -1.63 -10.45
N ALA A 77 -5.54 -2.28 -9.50
CA ALA A 77 -4.88 -1.61 -8.39
C ALA A 77 -3.58 -0.93 -8.84
N VAL A 78 -3.45 0.37 -8.59
CA VAL A 78 -2.34 1.20 -9.05
C VAL A 78 -1.79 2.11 -7.95
N TRP A 79 -0.53 2.46 -8.09
CA TRP A 79 0.08 3.60 -7.41
C TRP A 79 -0.11 4.87 -8.25
N MET A 80 -0.63 5.92 -7.63
CA MET A 80 -0.91 7.21 -8.25
C MET A 80 -0.18 8.35 -7.55
N CYS A 81 0.22 9.36 -8.32
CA CYS A 81 0.67 10.64 -7.77
C CYS A 81 -0.55 11.50 -7.37
N PRO A 82 -0.77 11.79 -6.08
CA PRO A 82 -1.92 12.59 -5.65
C PRO A 82 -1.88 14.04 -6.17
N ALA A 83 -0.69 14.62 -6.38
CA ALA A 83 -0.56 15.99 -6.88
C ALA A 83 -0.87 16.11 -8.38
N ALA A 84 -0.49 15.10 -9.18
CA ALA A 84 -0.65 15.14 -10.64
C ALA A 84 -1.88 14.35 -11.15
N GLY A 85 -2.50 13.52 -10.30
CA GLY A 85 -3.56 12.59 -10.69
C GLY A 85 -3.09 11.50 -11.69
N ALA A 86 -1.77 11.29 -11.79
CA ALA A 86 -1.17 10.42 -12.79
C ALA A 86 -0.85 9.04 -12.20
N VAL A 87 -1.23 7.99 -12.93
CA VAL A 87 -0.85 6.60 -12.60
C VAL A 87 0.65 6.43 -12.83
N VAL A 88 1.35 5.93 -11.82
CA VAL A 88 2.81 5.70 -11.86
C VAL A 88 3.12 4.25 -12.19
N ALA A 89 2.48 3.30 -11.52
CA ALA A 89 2.68 1.86 -11.74
C ALA A 89 1.50 1.05 -11.21
N LYS A 90 1.38 -0.22 -11.62
CA LYS A 90 0.50 -1.18 -10.93
C LYS A 90 1.08 -1.52 -9.56
N ILE A 91 0.21 -1.84 -8.61
CA ILE A 91 0.65 -2.37 -7.31
C ILE A 91 1.40 -3.70 -7.55
N GLY A 92 2.56 -3.86 -6.91
CA GLY A 92 3.49 -4.97 -7.15
C GLY A 92 4.47 -4.80 -8.33
N GLN A 93 4.35 -3.71 -9.11
CA GLN A 93 5.24 -3.44 -10.26
C GLN A 93 6.02 -2.12 -10.14
N LEU A 94 5.90 -1.43 -9.00
CA LEU A 94 6.66 -0.21 -8.74
C LEU A 94 8.15 -0.54 -8.61
N GLN A 95 8.93 -0.10 -9.59
CA GLN A 95 10.39 -0.22 -9.57
C GLN A 95 10.99 0.92 -8.73
N ARG A 96 12.08 0.63 -8.03
CA ARG A 96 12.82 1.61 -7.21
C ARG A 96 13.48 2.69 -8.05
#